data_AF-A0A8S3VIL9-F1
#
_entry.id   AF-A0A8S3VIL9-F1
#
_cell.length_a   1.000
_cell.length_b   1.000
_cell.length_c   1.000
_cell.angle_alpha   90.00
_cell.angle_beta   90.00
_cell.angle_gamma   90.00
#
_symmetry.space_group_name_H-M   'P 1'
#
loop_
_entity.id
_entity.type
_entity.pdbx_description
1 polymer ?
#
loop_
_entity_poly.entity_id
_entity_poly.type
_entity_poly.pdbx_seq_one_letter_code
_entity_poly.pdbx_strand_id
1 'polypeptide(L)'
;MDCDDGLCSSCLEDHKVNKASKKHQTIPQECEEHDQRLTCYCLDHYVTACAICVPEKHKQCTKIKPIDKLARHAKRSAELFEIERGIKELDKTVDELKNHRQRNIGTIKGQRKTISQEINYFRKHINKHLDKIESDLLKELEFKSEQNISEINILLAKLKERGAYIKSLGKTIHQLKESLSDVQVFLATKGFGEKLREEQEWVATLCTQNEAKESVLYNYPLIRN
;
A
#
# COMPACT_ATOMS: atom_id res chain seq x y z
N MET A 1 -3.87 -15.73 39.79
CA MET A 1 -5.34 -15.75 39.81
C MET A 1 -5.69 -16.74 40.88
N ASP A 2 -5.77 -16.26 42.11
CA ASP A 2 -6.39 -17.02 43.18
C ASP A 2 -7.90 -16.98 42.89
N CYS A 3 -8.51 -18.15 42.93
CA CYS A 3 -9.91 -18.34 42.58
C CYS A 3 -10.71 -18.24 43.88
N ASP A 4 -11.53 -17.19 44.02
CA ASP A 4 -12.37 -16.95 45.21
C ASP A 4 -13.65 -17.82 45.23
N ASP A 5 -13.81 -18.72 44.26
CA ASP A 5 -14.95 -19.63 44.17
C ASP A 5 -14.75 -20.83 45.12
N GLY A 6 -15.47 -20.85 46.23
CA GLY A 6 -15.38 -21.94 47.20
C GLY A 6 -16.30 -23.14 46.91
N LEU A 7 -15.82 -24.37 47.16
CA LEU A 7 -16.64 -25.60 47.19
C LEU A 7 -16.74 -26.17 48.61
N CYS A 8 -17.84 -26.76 49.04
CA CYS A 8 -17.79 -27.54 50.29
C CYS A 8 -17.08 -28.89 50.07
N SER A 9 -16.44 -29.44 51.11
CA SER A 9 -15.65 -30.68 51.03
C SER A 9 -16.44 -31.85 50.42
N SER A 10 -17.73 -31.97 50.75
CA SER A 10 -18.61 -32.98 50.16
C SER A 10 -18.84 -32.79 48.65
N CYS A 11 -18.92 -31.55 48.16
CA CYS A 11 -19.06 -31.28 46.72
C CYS A 11 -17.79 -31.60 45.93
N LEU A 12 -16.62 -31.59 46.58
CA LEU A 12 -15.34 -31.99 45.99
C LEU A 12 -15.23 -33.51 45.86
N GLU A 13 -15.77 -34.25 46.83
CA GLU A 13 -15.70 -35.71 46.93
C GLU A 13 -16.82 -36.43 46.16
N ASP A 14 -18.07 -35.94 46.24
CA ASP A 14 -19.27 -36.67 45.80
C ASP A 14 -19.78 -36.29 44.40
N HIS A 15 -19.28 -35.20 43.80
CA HIS A 15 -19.73 -34.73 42.50
C HIS A 15 -18.61 -34.76 41.44
N LYS A 16 -18.99 -35.05 40.18
CA LYS A 16 -18.07 -35.03 39.03
C LYS A 16 -17.73 -33.58 38.65
N VAL A 17 -17.01 -32.89 39.53
CA VAL A 17 -16.58 -31.49 39.35
C VAL A 17 -15.76 -31.34 38.06
N ASN A 18 -16.07 -30.28 37.30
CA ASN A 18 -15.39 -29.99 36.04
C ASN A 18 -13.89 -29.72 36.27
N LYS A 19 -13.06 -29.79 35.24
CA LYS A 19 -11.60 -29.64 35.38
C LYS A 19 -11.17 -28.28 35.96
N ALA A 20 -11.98 -27.23 35.80
CA ALA A 20 -11.71 -25.91 36.36
C ALA A 20 -11.94 -25.89 37.88
N SER A 21 -13.05 -26.47 38.35
CA SER A 21 -13.44 -26.51 39.75
C SER A 21 -12.59 -27.41 40.65
N LYS A 22 -11.74 -28.29 40.08
CA LYS A 22 -10.82 -29.14 40.86
C LYS A 22 -9.68 -28.38 41.56
N LYS A 23 -9.43 -27.13 41.18
CA LYS A 23 -8.42 -26.27 41.78
C LYS A 23 -9.00 -25.25 42.77
N HIS A 24 -10.30 -25.33 43.05
CA HIS A 24 -10.99 -24.38 43.91
C HIS A 24 -10.77 -24.73 45.37
N GLN A 25 -10.64 -23.70 46.20
CA GLN A 25 -10.45 -23.86 47.64
C GLN A 25 -11.74 -24.38 48.28
N THR A 26 -11.63 -25.29 49.24
CA THR A 26 -12.81 -25.73 49.99
C THR A 26 -13.24 -24.61 50.92
N ILE A 27 -14.54 -24.28 50.96
CA ILE A 27 -15.12 -23.38 51.95
C ILE A 27 -14.85 -24.00 53.32
N PRO A 28 -14.03 -23.35 54.18
CA PRO A 28 -13.67 -23.91 55.47
C PRO A 28 -14.93 -24.06 56.32
N GLN A 29 -15.10 -25.25 56.91
CA GLN A 29 -16.17 -25.53 57.87
C GLN A 29 -15.67 -25.49 59.31
N GLU A 30 -14.35 -25.53 59.49
CA GLU A 30 -13.63 -25.59 60.74
C GLU A 30 -12.62 -24.46 60.83
N CYS A 31 -12.31 -24.06 62.05
CA CYS A 31 -11.33 -23.03 62.35
C CYS A 31 -9.92 -23.61 62.21
N GLU A 32 -9.08 -22.89 61.45
CA GLU A 32 -7.70 -23.27 61.16
C GLU A 32 -6.81 -23.41 62.41
N GLU A 33 -7.17 -22.77 63.51
CA GLU A 33 -6.34 -22.74 64.73
C GLU A 33 -6.87 -23.62 65.86
N HIS A 34 -8.17 -23.89 65.89
CA HIS A 34 -8.83 -24.47 67.05
C HIS A 34 -9.51 -25.81 66.77
N ASP A 35 -9.49 -26.30 65.52
CA ASP A 35 -10.15 -27.56 65.13
C ASP A 35 -11.62 -27.61 65.60
N GLN A 36 -12.29 -26.46 65.52
CA GLN A 36 -13.67 -26.24 65.95
C GLN A 36 -14.50 -25.72 64.79
N ARG A 37 -15.77 -26.13 64.72
CA ARG A 37 -16.69 -25.64 63.69
C ARG A 37 -16.82 -24.12 63.75
N LEU A 38 -16.88 -23.50 62.57
CA LEU A 38 -17.17 -22.08 62.43
C LEU A 38 -18.65 -21.84 62.72
N THR A 39 -18.96 -21.15 63.81
CA THR A 39 -20.33 -20.93 64.30
C THR A 39 -20.75 -19.46 64.28
N CYS A 40 -19.80 -18.54 64.17
CA CYS A 40 -20.00 -17.09 64.29
C CYS A 40 -19.42 -16.34 63.09
N TYR A 41 -20.02 -15.20 62.75
CA TYR A 41 -19.50 -14.27 61.75
C TYR A 41 -19.31 -12.91 62.40
N CYS A 42 -18.12 -12.36 62.28
CA CYS A 42 -17.78 -11.04 62.75
C CYS A 42 -18.05 -10.01 61.63
N LEU A 43 -19.07 -9.17 61.78
CA LEU A 43 -19.39 -8.12 60.81
C LEU A 43 -18.44 -6.91 60.89
N ASP A 44 -17.66 -6.79 61.97
CA ASP A 44 -16.65 -5.73 62.10
C ASP A 44 -15.42 -6.03 61.22
N HIS A 45 -15.15 -7.31 60.95
CA HIS A 45 -13.98 -7.77 60.18
C HIS A 45 -14.33 -8.59 58.93
N TYR A 46 -15.61 -8.92 58.73
CA TYR A 46 -16.13 -9.75 57.63
C TYR A 46 -15.52 -11.16 57.55
N VAL A 47 -15.25 -11.78 58.71
CA VAL A 47 -14.66 -13.13 58.80
C VAL A 47 -15.55 -14.09 59.62
N THR A 48 -15.46 -15.38 59.31
CA THR A 48 -16.03 -16.46 60.13
C THR A 48 -15.12 -16.78 61.32
N ALA A 49 -15.71 -17.21 62.43
CA ALA A 49 -15.03 -17.49 63.70
C ALA A 49 -15.65 -18.69 64.42
N CYS A 50 -14.83 -19.50 65.09
CA CYS A 50 -15.32 -20.51 66.03
C CYS A 50 -15.61 -19.88 67.41
N ALA A 51 -16.17 -20.67 68.33
CA ALA A 51 -16.48 -20.23 69.68
C ALA A 51 -15.25 -19.77 70.49
N ILE A 52 -14.04 -20.22 70.15
CA ILE A 52 -12.77 -19.87 70.83
C ILE A 52 -12.16 -18.58 70.24
N CYS A 53 -12.22 -18.39 68.92
CA CYS A 53 -11.75 -17.14 68.29
C CYS A 53 -12.50 -15.90 68.80
N VAL A 54 -13.78 -16.04 69.18
CA VAL A 54 -14.61 -14.92 69.64
C VAL A 54 -14.01 -14.23 70.86
N PRO A 55 -13.76 -14.91 72.01
CA PRO A 55 -13.13 -14.30 73.17
C PRO A 55 -11.62 -14.02 73.00
N GLU A 56 -10.90 -14.74 72.14
CA GLU A 56 -9.44 -14.52 71.98
C GLU A 56 -9.13 -13.33 71.06
N LYS A 57 -9.77 -13.28 69.90
CA LYS A 57 -9.42 -12.37 68.79
C LYS A 57 -10.48 -11.32 68.51
N HIS A 58 -11.74 -11.61 68.82
CA HIS A 58 -12.86 -10.71 68.55
C HIS A 58 -13.48 -10.12 69.83
N LYS A 59 -12.74 -10.11 70.94
CA LYS A 59 -13.23 -9.62 72.25
C LYS A 59 -13.72 -8.17 72.26
N GLN A 60 -13.20 -7.35 71.35
CA GLN A 60 -13.58 -5.94 71.19
C GLN A 60 -14.63 -5.72 70.08
N CYS A 61 -14.96 -6.76 69.31
CA CYS A 61 -15.97 -6.67 68.26
C CYS A 61 -17.35 -6.66 68.88
N THR A 62 -18.20 -5.77 68.36
CA THR A 62 -19.57 -5.59 68.88
C THR A 62 -20.61 -6.21 67.95
N LYS A 63 -20.24 -6.53 66.70
CA LYS A 63 -21.15 -7.06 65.68
C LYS A 63 -20.85 -8.50 65.31
N ILE A 64 -20.76 -9.38 66.31
CA ILE A 64 -20.65 -10.83 66.10
C ILE A 64 -22.05 -11.45 66.10
N LYS A 65 -22.38 -12.22 65.06
CA LYS A 65 -23.66 -12.93 64.95
C LYS A 65 -23.45 -14.41 64.65
N PRO A 66 -24.29 -15.32 65.17
CA PRO A 66 -24.23 -16.72 64.77
C PRO A 66 -24.44 -16.88 63.26
N ILE A 67 -23.61 -17.69 62.59
CA ILE A 67 -23.66 -17.89 61.14
C ILE A 67 -25.03 -18.41 60.72
N ASP A 68 -25.59 -19.38 61.43
CA ASP A 68 -26.93 -19.91 61.11
C ASP A 68 -27.99 -18.82 61.10
N LYS A 69 -27.87 -17.80 61.98
CA LYS A 69 -28.81 -16.68 61.99
C LYS A 69 -28.68 -15.78 60.76
N LEU A 70 -27.46 -15.61 60.24
CA LEU A 70 -27.17 -14.80 59.05
C LEU A 70 -27.43 -15.56 57.75
N ALA A 71 -27.11 -16.85 57.71
CA ALA A 71 -27.31 -17.73 56.57
C ALA A 71 -28.78 -18.10 56.37
N ARG A 72 -29.63 -17.92 57.40
CA ARG A 72 -31.08 -18.08 57.28
C ARG A 72 -31.59 -17.22 56.14
N HIS A 73 -32.23 -17.88 55.18
CA HIS A 73 -32.77 -17.27 53.96
C HIS A 73 -31.72 -16.68 52.99
N ALA A 74 -30.41 -16.90 53.18
CA ALA A 74 -29.37 -16.41 52.25
C ALA A 74 -29.63 -16.87 50.79
N LYS A 75 -30.08 -18.12 50.61
CA LYS A 75 -30.50 -18.66 49.30
C LYS A 75 -31.69 -17.95 48.64
N ARG A 76 -32.41 -17.11 49.40
CA ARG A 76 -33.59 -16.34 48.97
C ARG A 76 -33.38 -14.85 49.24
N SER A 77 -32.14 -14.42 49.51
CA SER A 77 -31.86 -13.04 49.83
C SER A 77 -31.87 -12.18 48.56
N ALA A 78 -32.23 -10.92 48.72
CA ALA A 78 -32.20 -9.98 47.60
C ALA A 78 -30.77 -9.82 47.09
N GLU A 79 -29.77 -9.82 47.97
CA GLU A 79 -28.36 -9.70 47.62
C GLU A 79 -27.89 -10.83 46.69
N LEU A 80 -28.24 -12.09 46.99
CA LEU A 80 -27.90 -13.20 46.10
C LEU A 80 -28.60 -13.08 44.75
N PHE A 81 -29.87 -12.71 44.73
CA PHE A 81 -30.62 -12.50 43.49
C PHE A 81 -30.01 -11.38 42.63
N GLU A 82 -29.60 -10.27 43.24
CA GLU A 82 -28.96 -9.15 42.58
C GLU A 82 -27.58 -9.53 42.01
N ILE A 83 -26.79 -10.33 42.75
CA ILE A 83 -25.52 -10.88 42.26
C ILE A 83 -25.78 -11.81 41.06
N GLU A 84 -26.73 -12.73 41.15
CA GLU A 84 -27.07 -13.64 40.05
C GLU A 84 -27.56 -12.87 38.80
N ARG A 85 -28.36 -11.82 39.00
CA ARG A 85 -28.81 -10.96 37.91
C ARG A 85 -27.63 -10.22 37.27
N GLY A 86 -26.77 -9.61 38.08
CA GLY A 86 -25.59 -8.90 37.60
C GLY A 86 -24.65 -9.81 36.80
N ILE A 87 -24.43 -11.05 37.25
CA ILE A 87 -23.64 -12.04 36.51
C ILE A 87 -24.28 -12.35 35.15
N LYS A 88 -25.60 -12.58 35.10
CA LYS A 88 -26.31 -12.85 33.83
C LYS A 88 -26.25 -11.66 32.85
N GLU A 89 -26.36 -10.44 33.36
CA GLU A 89 -26.26 -9.22 32.54
C GLU A 89 -24.84 -9.03 31.99
N LEU A 90 -23.82 -9.29 32.81
CA LEU A 90 -22.42 -9.27 32.39
C LEU A 90 -22.14 -10.33 31.32
N ASP A 91 -22.60 -11.56 31.52
CA ASP A 91 -22.44 -12.66 30.55
C ASP A 91 -23.04 -12.30 29.19
N LYS A 92 -24.27 -11.80 29.18
CA LYS A 92 -24.92 -11.31 27.95
C LYS A 92 -24.14 -10.18 27.29
N THR A 93 -23.65 -9.22 28.07
CA THR A 93 -22.86 -8.09 27.55
C THR A 93 -21.56 -8.57 26.92
N VAL A 94 -20.89 -9.54 27.54
CA VAL A 94 -19.66 -10.16 27.00
C VAL A 94 -19.94 -10.85 25.67
N ASP A 95 -21.03 -11.59 25.56
CA ASP A 95 -21.44 -12.25 24.31
C ASP A 95 -21.77 -11.26 23.19
N GLU A 96 -22.47 -10.18 23.52
CA GLU A 96 -22.75 -9.09 22.57
C GLU A 96 -21.46 -8.42 22.09
N LEU A 97 -20.53 -8.13 22.99
CA LEU A 97 -19.22 -7.57 22.66
C LEU A 97 -18.42 -8.52 21.76
N LYS A 98 -18.40 -9.82 22.08
CA LYS A 98 -17.73 -10.84 21.26
C LYS A 98 -18.29 -10.88 19.84
N ASN A 99 -19.61 -10.91 19.71
CA ASN A 99 -20.29 -10.90 18.41
C ASN A 99 -20.01 -9.61 17.63
N HIS A 100 -20.01 -8.46 18.30
CA HIS A 100 -19.66 -7.19 17.69
C HIS A 100 -18.21 -7.17 17.19
N ARG A 101 -17.26 -7.65 17.99
CA ARG A 101 -15.85 -7.73 17.60
C ARG A 101 -15.65 -8.69 16.42
N GLN A 102 -16.35 -9.81 16.39
CA GLN A 102 -16.30 -10.75 15.27
C GLN A 102 -16.81 -10.12 13.96
N ARG A 103 -17.93 -9.37 14.02
CA ARG A 103 -18.44 -8.62 12.86
C ARG A 103 -17.45 -7.57 12.38
N ASN A 104 -16.86 -6.80 13.29
CA ASN A 104 -15.85 -5.79 12.95
C ASN A 104 -14.65 -6.39 12.23
N ILE A 105 -14.15 -7.55 12.68
CA ILE A 105 -13.06 -8.27 11.99
C ILE A 105 -13.45 -8.60 10.55
N GLY A 106 -14.70 -9.06 10.33
CA GLY A 106 -15.24 -9.31 9.01
C GLY A 106 -15.23 -8.05 8.13
N THR A 107 -15.77 -6.94 8.65
CA THR A 107 -15.79 -5.64 7.96
C THR A 107 -14.39 -5.17 7.58
N ILE A 108 -13.44 -5.18 8.52
CA ILE A 108 -12.06 -4.74 8.28
C ILE A 108 -11.39 -5.62 7.21
N LYS A 109 -11.57 -6.94 7.25
CA LYS A 109 -11.05 -7.84 6.22
C LYS A 109 -11.66 -7.55 4.84
N GLY A 110 -12.96 -7.27 4.80
CA GLY A 110 -13.68 -6.87 3.58
C GLY A 110 -13.12 -5.57 2.99
N GLN A 111 -13.03 -4.51 3.81
CA GLN A 111 -12.48 -3.22 3.41
C GLN A 111 -11.04 -3.34 2.90
N ARG A 112 -10.19 -4.09 3.60
CA ARG A 112 -8.81 -4.35 3.16
C ARG A 112 -8.76 -4.99 1.77
N LYS A 113 -9.67 -5.94 1.49
CA LYS A 113 -9.75 -6.60 0.18
C LYS A 113 -10.18 -5.60 -0.89
N THR A 114 -11.22 -4.80 -0.65
CA THR A 114 -11.69 -3.77 -1.58
C THR A 114 -10.60 -2.76 -1.90
N ILE A 115 -9.97 -2.18 -0.89
CA ILE A 115 -8.88 -1.18 -1.07
C ILE A 115 -7.72 -1.80 -1.88
N SER A 116 -7.34 -3.05 -1.59
CA SER A 116 -6.29 -3.73 -2.35
C SER A 116 -6.65 -3.95 -3.82
N GLN A 117 -7.92 -4.25 -4.12
CA GLN A 117 -8.41 -4.37 -5.49
C GLN A 117 -8.40 -3.02 -6.22
N GLU A 118 -8.82 -1.95 -5.55
CA GLU A 118 -8.80 -0.59 -6.09
C GLU A 118 -7.37 -0.12 -6.41
N ILE A 119 -6.42 -0.32 -5.49
CA ILE A 119 -5.01 0.00 -5.72
C ILE A 119 -4.49 -0.71 -6.98
N ASN A 120 -4.78 -2.00 -7.12
CA ASN A 120 -4.36 -2.77 -8.30
C ASN A 120 -5.04 -2.29 -9.58
N TYR A 121 -6.33 -1.93 -9.50
CA TYR A 121 -7.06 -1.37 -10.62
C TYR A 121 -6.42 -0.06 -11.11
N PHE A 122 -6.21 0.89 -10.19
CA PHE A 122 -5.60 2.17 -10.53
C PHE A 122 -4.19 2.01 -11.09
N ARG A 123 -3.36 1.14 -10.49
CA ARG A 123 -2.01 0.87 -10.99
C ARG A 123 -2.03 0.37 -12.44
N LYS A 124 -2.89 -0.60 -12.75
CA LYS A 124 -3.03 -1.13 -14.11
C LYS A 124 -3.54 -0.06 -15.09
N HIS A 125 -4.47 0.78 -14.65
CA HIS A 125 -5.02 1.84 -15.49
C HIS A 125 -3.98 2.91 -15.82
N ILE A 126 -3.19 3.34 -14.82
CA ILE A 126 -2.09 4.29 -15.01
C ILE A 126 -1.06 3.71 -15.99
N ASN A 127 -0.60 2.48 -15.77
CA ASN A 127 0.37 1.84 -16.65
C ASN A 127 -0.14 1.79 -18.10
N LYS A 128 -1.39 1.35 -18.30
CA LYS A 128 -2.00 1.31 -19.64
C LYS A 128 -2.06 2.69 -20.31
N HIS A 129 -2.26 3.75 -19.54
CA HIS A 129 -2.25 5.11 -20.07
C HIS A 129 -0.84 5.57 -20.46
N LEU A 130 0.16 5.26 -19.64
CA LEU A 130 1.57 5.53 -19.95
C LEU A 130 2.03 4.75 -21.20
N ASP A 131 1.70 3.46 -21.30
CA ASP A 131 2.00 2.63 -22.48
C ASP A 131 1.41 3.24 -23.76
N LYS A 132 0.19 3.82 -23.66
CA LYS A 132 -0.45 4.49 -24.79
C LYS A 132 0.29 5.77 -25.18
N ILE A 133 0.62 6.62 -24.22
CA ILE A 133 1.37 7.87 -24.47
C ILE A 133 2.72 7.55 -25.11
N GLU A 134 3.44 6.57 -24.56
CA GLU A 134 4.72 6.12 -25.11
C GLU A 134 4.56 5.63 -26.56
N SER A 135 3.58 4.76 -26.81
CA SER A 135 3.31 4.28 -28.17
C SER A 135 2.94 5.41 -29.14
N ASP A 136 2.18 6.41 -28.71
CA ASP A 136 1.76 7.51 -29.56
C ASP A 136 2.96 8.42 -29.89
N LEU A 137 3.80 8.72 -28.89
CA LEU A 137 5.04 9.50 -29.07
C LEU A 137 6.06 8.79 -29.96
N LEU A 138 6.24 7.46 -29.80
CA LEU A 138 7.15 6.69 -30.64
C LEU A 138 6.71 6.67 -32.10
N LYS A 139 5.40 6.54 -32.36
CA LYS A 139 4.86 6.64 -33.74
C LYS A 139 5.05 8.01 -34.35
N GLU A 140 4.85 9.07 -33.57
CA GLU A 140 5.08 10.43 -34.06
C GLU A 140 6.57 10.66 -34.37
N LEU A 141 7.47 10.17 -33.51
CA LEU A 141 8.91 10.24 -33.73
C LEU A 141 9.33 9.47 -34.99
N GLU A 142 8.82 8.25 -35.17
CA GLU A 142 9.09 7.43 -36.36
C GLU A 142 8.61 8.14 -37.63
N PHE A 143 7.38 8.63 -37.64
CA PHE A 143 6.83 9.39 -38.77
C PHE A 143 7.67 10.62 -39.11
N LYS A 144 8.09 11.41 -38.11
CA LYS A 144 8.96 12.58 -38.33
C LYS A 144 10.35 12.20 -38.83
N SER A 145 10.90 11.11 -38.32
CA SER A 145 12.19 10.57 -38.77
C SER A 145 12.12 10.15 -40.24
N GLU A 146 11.08 9.39 -40.62
CA GLU A 146 10.86 8.95 -42.00
C GLU A 146 10.67 10.14 -42.96
N GLN A 147 9.90 11.16 -42.54
CA GLN A 147 9.75 12.40 -43.31
C GLN A 147 11.11 13.08 -43.54
N ASN A 148 11.91 13.26 -42.49
CA ASN A 148 13.22 13.88 -42.59
C ASN A 148 14.18 13.08 -43.47
N ILE A 149 14.22 11.76 -43.32
CA ILE A 149 15.04 10.86 -44.14
C ILE A 149 14.63 10.95 -45.62
N SER A 150 13.32 10.98 -45.89
CA SER A 150 12.79 11.12 -47.25
C SER A 150 13.20 12.46 -47.89
N GLU A 151 13.06 13.58 -47.16
CA GLU A 151 13.51 14.89 -47.63
C GLU A 151 15.01 14.92 -47.95
N ILE A 152 15.83 14.35 -47.06
CA ILE A 152 17.29 14.25 -47.27
C ILE A 152 17.60 13.40 -48.51
N ASN A 153 16.91 12.27 -48.69
CA ASN A 153 17.11 11.41 -49.87
C ASN A 153 16.75 12.10 -51.17
N ILE A 154 15.68 12.88 -51.20
CA ILE A 154 15.30 13.71 -52.37
C ILE A 154 16.41 14.73 -52.67
N LEU A 155 16.95 15.39 -51.65
CA LEU A 155 18.04 16.34 -51.84
C LEU A 155 19.32 15.66 -52.33
N LEU A 156 19.68 14.52 -51.76
CA LEU A 156 20.83 13.71 -52.20
C LEU A 156 20.70 13.28 -53.65
N ALA A 157 19.49 12.91 -54.10
CA ALA A 157 19.25 12.56 -55.51
C ALA A 157 19.51 13.76 -56.44
N LYS A 158 18.99 14.95 -56.09
CA LYS A 158 19.24 16.20 -56.84
C LYS A 158 20.72 16.57 -56.89
N LEU A 159 21.43 16.45 -55.76
CA LEU A 159 22.87 16.69 -55.68
C LEU A 159 23.66 15.72 -56.56
N LYS A 160 23.28 14.44 -56.59
CA LYS A 160 23.91 13.43 -57.46
C LYS A 160 23.73 13.76 -58.94
N GLU A 161 22.52 14.12 -59.34
CA GLU A 161 22.20 14.51 -60.73
C GLU A 161 23.01 15.74 -61.16
N ARG A 162 22.96 16.82 -60.36
CA ARG A 162 23.72 18.06 -60.61
C ARG A 162 25.23 17.81 -60.63
N GLY A 163 25.73 17.00 -59.70
CA GLY A 163 27.15 16.60 -59.68
C GLY A 163 27.58 15.82 -60.93
N ALA A 164 26.71 14.96 -61.48
CA ALA A 164 26.96 14.27 -62.74
C ALA A 164 26.96 15.24 -63.94
N TYR A 165 26.05 16.20 -63.95
CA TYR A 165 25.98 17.25 -64.97
C TYR A 165 27.23 18.16 -64.95
N ILE A 166 27.66 18.65 -63.78
CA ILE A 166 28.89 19.45 -63.67
C ILE A 166 30.11 18.65 -64.16
N LYS A 167 30.20 17.35 -63.83
CA LYS A 167 31.25 16.47 -64.35
C LYS A 167 31.20 16.33 -65.87
N SER A 168 30.00 16.27 -66.48
CA SER A 168 29.87 16.18 -67.94
C SER A 168 30.28 17.49 -68.63
N LEU A 169 29.88 18.65 -68.08
CA LEU A 169 30.35 19.96 -68.55
C LEU A 169 31.89 20.04 -68.53
N GLY A 170 32.51 19.59 -67.44
CA GLY A 170 33.97 19.53 -67.32
C GLY A 170 34.63 18.67 -68.40
N LYS A 171 34.08 17.49 -68.68
CA LYS A 171 34.57 16.61 -69.77
C LYS A 171 34.43 17.27 -71.15
N THR A 172 33.28 17.90 -71.42
CA THR A 172 33.04 18.57 -72.70
C THR A 172 34.01 19.73 -72.91
N ILE A 173 34.22 20.57 -71.90
CA ILE A 173 35.19 21.69 -71.99
C ILE A 173 36.60 21.16 -72.28
N HIS A 174 37.00 20.08 -71.62
CA HIS A 174 38.31 19.46 -71.84
C HIS A 174 38.47 18.96 -73.28
N GLN A 175 37.48 18.25 -73.82
CA GLN A 175 37.49 17.77 -75.20
C GLN A 175 37.54 18.92 -76.23
N LEU A 176 36.76 19.98 -76.01
CA LEU A 176 36.76 21.15 -76.89
C LEU A 176 38.13 21.81 -76.92
N LYS A 177 38.81 21.90 -75.77
CA LYS A 177 40.17 22.45 -75.67
C LYS A 177 41.20 21.62 -76.46
N GLU A 178 41.03 20.31 -76.52
CA GLU A 178 41.96 19.42 -77.25
C GLU A 178 41.69 19.37 -78.76
N SER A 179 40.45 19.61 -79.18
CA SER A 179 39.99 19.26 -80.54
C SER A 179 39.71 20.47 -81.45
N LEU A 180 39.64 21.68 -80.90
CA LEU A 180 39.21 22.89 -81.62
C LEU A 180 40.29 23.96 -81.65
N SER A 181 40.18 24.89 -82.61
CA SER A 181 41.03 26.08 -82.68
C SER A 181 40.73 27.08 -81.56
N ASP A 182 41.69 27.95 -81.23
CA ASP A 182 41.55 28.96 -80.18
C ASP A 182 40.31 29.85 -80.33
N VAL A 183 39.95 30.24 -81.56
CA VAL A 183 38.76 31.05 -81.83
C VAL A 183 37.48 30.27 -81.52
N GLN A 184 37.42 28.99 -81.88
CA GLN A 184 36.26 28.13 -81.60
C GLN A 184 36.13 27.82 -80.10
N VAL A 185 37.25 27.60 -79.40
CA VAL A 185 37.28 27.43 -77.95
C VAL A 185 36.79 28.71 -77.26
N PHE A 186 37.26 29.89 -77.70
CA PHE A 186 36.84 31.17 -77.15
C PHE A 186 35.31 31.37 -77.25
N LEU A 187 34.73 31.08 -78.42
CA LEU A 187 33.29 31.18 -78.64
C LEU A 187 32.51 30.18 -77.78
N ALA A 188 32.97 28.93 -77.69
CA ALA A 188 32.32 27.90 -76.88
C ALA A 188 32.36 28.23 -75.37
N THR A 189 33.49 28.76 -74.89
CA THR A 189 33.71 29.05 -73.46
C THR A 189 32.72 30.09 -72.92
N LYS A 190 32.26 31.04 -73.75
CA LYS A 190 31.24 32.02 -73.34
C LYS A 190 29.92 31.36 -72.93
N GLY A 191 29.47 30.33 -73.64
CA GLY A 191 28.26 29.59 -73.29
C GLY A 191 28.40 28.70 -72.04
N PHE A 192 29.63 28.25 -71.73
CA PHE A 192 29.89 27.51 -70.48
C PHE A 192 29.98 28.42 -69.25
N GLY A 193 30.39 29.68 -69.42
CA GLY A 193 30.43 30.66 -68.33
C GLY A 193 29.06 30.91 -67.71
N GLU A 194 28.01 30.97 -68.53
CA GLU A 194 26.62 31.14 -68.04
C GLU A 194 26.14 29.90 -67.28
N LYS A 195 26.38 28.70 -67.83
CA LYS A 195 26.04 27.43 -67.16
C LYS A 195 26.77 27.26 -65.83
N LEU A 196 28.05 27.63 -65.76
CA LEU A 196 28.82 27.57 -64.52
C LEU A 196 28.22 28.51 -63.45
N ARG A 197 27.83 29.73 -63.85
CA ARG A 197 27.20 30.69 -62.95
C ARG A 197 25.87 30.17 -62.39
N GLU A 198 25.02 29.57 -63.24
CA GLU A 198 23.76 28.96 -62.80
C GLU A 198 23.97 27.87 -61.73
N GLU A 199 24.95 26.98 -61.93
CA GLU A 199 25.27 25.95 -60.94
C GLU A 199 25.84 26.53 -59.64
N GLN A 200 26.68 27.57 -59.73
CA GLN A 200 27.23 28.26 -58.56
C GLN A 200 26.13 28.94 -57.72
N GLU A 201 25.19 29.62 -58.37
CA GLU A 201 24.03 30.24 -57.72
C GLU A 201 23.13 29.20 -57.04
N TRP A 202 22.92 28.06 -57.70
CA TRP A 202 22.15 26.96 -57.14
C TRP A 202 22.81 26.37 -55.89
N VAL A 203 24.13 26.11 -55.92
CA VAL A 203 24.88 25.61 -54.75
C VAL A 203 24.85 26.61 -53.60
N ALA A 204 25.05 27.90 -53.87
CA ALA A 204 25.00 28.94 -52.85
C ALA A 204 23.61 29.03 -52.17
N THR A 205 22.54 28.89 -52.95
CA THR A 205 21.17 28.84 -52.43
C THR A 205 20.95 27.64 -51.51
N LEU A 206 21.55 26.49 -51.83
CA LEU A 206 21.45 25.30 -50.99
C LEU A 206 22.23 25.41 -49.67
N CYS A 207 23.45 25.95 -49.70
CA CYS A 207 24.25 26.14 -48.49
C CYS A 207 23.53 27.03 -47.47
N THR A 208 22.98 28.16 -47.93
CA THR A 208 22.24 29.10 -47.08
C THR A 208 20.96 28.51 -46.50
N GLN A 209 20.24 27.66 -47.25
CA GLN A 209 19.06 26.96 -46.75
C GLN A 209 19.41 25.88 -45.70
N ASN A 210 20.57 25.22 -45.83
CA ASN A 210 20.97 24.17 -44.91
C ASN A 210 21.46 24.72 -43.57
N GLU A 211 22.24 25.81 -43.57
CA GLU A 211 22.67 26.52 -42.36
C GLU A 211 21.47 27.01 -41.51
N ALA A 212 20.41 27.48 -42.18
CA ALA A 212 19.18 27.88 -41.51
C ALA A 212 18.48 26.69 -40.81
N LYS A 213 18.45 25.50 -41.43
CA LYS A 213 17.83 24.30 -40.86
C LYS A 213 18.62 23.71 -39.69
N GLU A 214 19.95 23.68 -39.77
CA GLU A 214 20.80 23.16 -38.69
C GLU A 214 20.71 24.02 -37.42
N SER A 215 20.54 25.34 -37.54
CA SER A 215 20.36 26.24 -36.38
C SER A 215 19.10 25.97 -35.54
N VAL A 216 18.08 25.33 -36.13
CA VAL A 216 16.81 25.01 -35.47
C VAL A 216 16.87 23.68 -34.72
N LEU A 217 17.66 22.71 -35.22
CA LEU A 217 17.79 21.37 -34.61
C LEU A 217 18.55 21.38 -33.26
N TYR A 218 19.44 22.36 -33.04
CA TYR A 218 20.17 22.51 -31.77
C TYR A 218 19.35 23.13 -30.62
N ASN A 219 18.10 23.54 -30.84
CA ASN A 219 17.27 24.21 -29.84
C ASN A 219 16.24 23.31 -29.13
N TYR A 220 16.31 21.99 -29.29
CA TYR A 220 15.51 21.09 -28.44
C TYR A 220 16.16 20.96 -27.06
N PRO A 221 15.53 21.45 -25.98
CA PRO A 221 16.01 21.16 -24.64
C PRO A 221 15.74 19.68 -24.41
N LEU A 222 16.79 18.86 -24.48
CA LEU A 222 16.80 17.58 -23.79
C LEU A 222 16.41 17.88 -22.35
N ILE A 223 15.27 17.34 -21.93
CA ILE A 223 14.67 17.49 -20.61
C ILE A 223 15.78 17.30 -19.58
N ARG A 224 16.26 18.42 -19.00
CA ARG A 224 17.18 18.40 -17.86
C ARG A 224 16.32 18.12 -16.64
N ASN A 225 16.50 16.92 -16.09
CA ASN A 225 15.91 16.49 -14.82
C ASN A 225 16.22 17.47 -13.69
#